data_AF-A0A6N2V404-F1
#
_entry.id   AF-A0A6N2V404-F1
#
_cell.length_a   1.000
_cell.length_b   1.000
_cell.length_c   1.000
_cell.angle_alpha   90.00
_cell.angle_beta   90.00
_cell.angle_gamma   90.00
#
_symmetry.space_group_name_H-M   'P 1'
#
loop_
_entity.id
_entity.type
_entity.pdbx_description
1 polymer ?
#
loop_
_entity_poly.entity_id
_entity_poly.type
_entity_poly.pdbx_seq_one_letter_code
_entity_poly.pdbx_strand_id
1 'polypeptide(L)'
;MKSMMKIIRRYCVTAGLIIFTLILANGAAFLYWGYQKAMESGETEGVRAGMDEISGELSVENEKAVMSERGINALSKETEFQWAMALNQKGEVIWNWNLPEEIPLFYSLTDVASFSRWYLCDYPVRVWEKGETLFVFASPKNMYSKYVWEFRIEEIDKIPVYIKCGFFLNISVIVFFILALGWRFYKALKPVGEGIDRLSRQEPVQIREKGIAAEMAGKLNRTSSLLQKQKEKLEQRDRARTEWIAGVSHDIRTPLALIMGYSDELSRENNLGSEEKKKAEMICRQSLVIRQLIQDLNLTSKLAYHVQPLHKIEFSPAILLRECVAEFYNEGLEQNYEIEVLVMGEGERVRLTGDQGLWKRALRNLLGNSIRHNPFGCRIKAALKIQKGSICYEIRDSGPGIPGKIADILEGKGSEAEESVHIMGLRLVSQIAAVHGGELQFIRREKDGCDIRLVLG
;
A
#
# COMPACT_ATOMS: atom_id res chain seq x y z
N MET A 1 5.51 -9.71 2.55
CA MET A 1 4.56 -10.11 3.63
C MET A 1 5.24 -10.47 4.95
N LYS A 2 6.27 -11.34 5.01
CA LYS A 2 6.93 -11.73 6.28
C LYS A 2 7.51 -10.57 7.11
N SER A 3 8.05 -9.52 6.47
CA SER A 3 8.57 -8.33 7.19
C SER A 3 7.45 -7.45 7.78
N MET A 4 6.36 -7.23 7.03
CA MET A 4 5.20 -6.47 7.50
C MET A 4 4.54 -7.14 8.72
N MET A 5 4.41 -8.47 8.69
CA MET A 5 3.87 -9.24 9.82
C MET A 5 4.79 -9.20 11.05
N LYS A 6 6.12 -9.15 10.86
CA LYS A 6 7.08 -8.94 11.96
C LYS A 6 6.95 -7.55 12.58
N ILE A 7 6.73 -6.52 11.77
CA ILE A 7 6.54 -5.14 12.22
C ILE A 7 5.24 -5.03 13.04
N ILE A 8 4.12 -5.51 12.48
CA ILE A 8 2.82 -5.50 13.17
C ILE A 8 2.90 -6.31 14.47
N ARG A 9 3.52 -7.50 14.44
CA ARG A 9 3.69 -8.33 15.64
C ARG A 9 4.51 -7.62 16.72
N ARG A 10 5.66 -7.03 16.39
CA ARG A 10 6.48 -6.27 17.37
C ARG A 10 5.68 -5.13 17.99
N TYR A 11 4.87 -4.47 17.19
CA TYR A 11 4.03 -3.37 17.62
C TYR A 11 2.87 -3.82 18.54
N CYS A 12 2.15 -4.89 18.18
CA CYS A 12 1.11 -5.46 19.05
C CYS A 12 1.70 -5.97 20.37
N VAL A 13 2.89 -6.57 20.33
CA VAL A 13 3.59 -7.02 21.54
C VAL A 13 4.01 -5.84 22.43
N THR A 14 4.53 -4.74 21.86
CA THR A 14 4.91 -3.56 22.65
C THR A 14 3.69 -2.84 23.22
N ALA A 15 2.62 -2.68 22.45
CA ALA A 15 1.37 -2.12 22.94
C ALA A 15 0.77 -3.00 24.06
N GLY A 16 0.74 -4.32 23.86
CA GLY A 16 0.29 -5.28 24.87
C GLY A 16 1.13 -5.24 26.14
N LEU A 17 2.46 -5.13 26.03
CA LEU A 17 3.37 -4.98 27.16
C LEU A 17 3.11 -3.69 27.93
N ILE A 18 2.89 -2.55 27.26
CA ILE A 18 2.58 -1.27 27.91
C ILE A 18 1.26 -1.36 28.66
N ILE A 19 0.22 -1.94 28.04
CA ILE A 19 -1.08 -2.11 28.69
C ILE A 19 -0.94 -3.04 29.90
N PHE A 20 -0.23 -4.15 29.74
CA PHE A 20 0.00 -5.12 30.82
C PHE A 20 0.77 -4.49 31.98
N THR A 21 1.87 -3.78 31.73
CA THR A 21 2.62 -3.10 32.79
C THR A 21 1.81 -2.02 33.48
N LEU A 22 0.95 -1.31 32.75
CA LEU A 22 0.10 -0.26 33.32
C LEU A 22 -1.00 -0.85 34.22
N ILE A 23 -1.61 -1.96 33.81
CA ILE A 23 -2.57 -2.72 34.64
C ILE A 23 -1.86 -3.27 35.88
N LEU A 24 -0.66 -3.84 35.72
CA LEU A 24 0.09 -4.44 36.82
C LEU A 24 0.57 -3.38 37.82
N ALA A 25 1.04 -2.22 37.33
CA ALA A 25 1.43 -1.08 38.16
C ALA A 25 0.23 -0.50 38.93
N ASN A 26 -0.92 -0.32 38.27
CA ASN A 26 -2.14 0.16 38.93
C ASN A 26 -2.68 -0.86 39.93
N GLY A 27 -2.63 -2.16 39.62
CA GLY A 27 -3.00 -3.24 40.53
C GLY A 27 -2.08 -3.30 41.75
N ALA A 28 -0.77 -3.17 41.55
CA ALA A 28 0.21 -3.10 42.64
C ALA A 28 0.00 -1.86 43.52
N ALA A 29 -0.29 -0.70 42.92
CA ALA A 29 -0.61 0.52 43.68
C ALA A 29 -1.90 0.36 44.50
N PHE A 30 -2.93 -0.28 43.94
CA PHE A 30 -4.17 -0.58 44.65
C PHE A 30 -3.97 -1.59 45.78
N LEU A 31 -3.21 -2.66 45.54
CA LEU A 31 -2.86 -3.65 46.57
C LEU A 31 -1.97 -3.04 47.64
N TYR A 32 -1.04 -2.15 47.30
CA TYR A 32 -0.21 -1.44 48.26
C TYR A 32 -1.05 -0.49 49.12
N TRP A 33 -1.99 0.24 48.53
CA TRP A 33 -2.94 1.07 49.26
C TRP A 33 -3.84 0.23 50.18
N GLY A 34 -4.36 -0.89 49.67
CA GLY A 34 -5.14 -1.84 50.45
C GLY A 34 -4.33 -2.50 51.57
N TYR A 35 -3.07 -2.86 51.31
CA TYR A 35 -2.15 -3.43 52.30
C TYR A 35 -1.79 -2.41 53.38
N GLN A 36 -1.52 -1.16 53.02
CA GLN A 36 -1.37 -0.08 54.00
C GLN A 36 -2.62 0.00 54.88
N LYS A 37 -3.82 0.04 54.28
CA LYS A 37 -5.12 0.07 54.97
C LYS A 37 -5.50 -1.21 55.73
N ALA A 38 -4.90 -2.36 55.41
CA ALA A 38 -5.22 -3.66 56.01
C ALA A 38 -4.16 -4.13 57.03
N MET A 39 -2.90 -3.74 56.85
CA MET A 39 -1.86 -3.84 57.88
C MET A 39 -2.20 -2.90 59.06
N GLU A 40 -2.98 -1.87 58.78
CA GLU A 40 -3.82 -1.20 59.75
C GLU A 40 -4.80 -2.22 60.41
N SER A 41 -5.77 -2.83 59.72
CA SER A 41 -6.76 -3.75 60.32
C SER A 41 -6.39 -5.25 60.37
N GLY A 42 -5.70 -5.71 61.43
CA GLY A 42 -5.34 -7.12 61.61
C GLY A 42 -6.10 -7.83 62.74
N GLU A 43 -7.16 -8.57 62.43
CA GLU A 43 -7.64 -9.63 63.32
C GLU A 43 -7.81 -10.96 62.55
N THR A 44 -7.02 -11.94 62.95
CA THR A 44 -7.01 -13.30 62.39
C THR A 44 -8.15 -14.13 62.99
N GLU A 45 -9.09 -14.56 62.14
CA GLU A 45 -10.25 -15.42 62.47
C GLU A 45 -9.92 -16.65 63.33
N GLY A 46 -8.73 -17.24 63.16
CA GLY A 46 -8.30 -18.42 63.91
C GLY A 46 -8.11 -18.20 65.42
N VAL A 47 -7.75 -16.98 65.85
CA VAL A 47 -7.55 -16.70 67.29
C VAL A 47 -8.89 -16.59 68.02
N ARG A 48 -9.95 -16.13 67.31
CA ARG A 48 -11.31 -16.06 67.88
C ARG A 48 -11.86 -17.45 68.17
N ALA A 49 -11.73 -18.38 67.21
CA ALA A 49 -12.19 -19.76 67.38
C ALA A 49 -11.49 -20.46 68.58
N GLY A 50 -10.18 -20.24 68.75
CA GLY A 50 -9.44 -20.78 69.90
C GLY A 50 -9.87 -20.19 71.25
N MET A 51 -10.19 -18.88 71.30
CA MET A 51 -10.71 -18.24 72.53
C MET A 51 -12.11 -18.76 72.90
N ASP A 52 -12.96 -19.04 71.92
CA ASP A 52 -14.26 -19.68 72.14
C ASP A 52 -14.13 -21.11 72.70
N GLU A 53 -13.23 -21.91 72.13
CA GLU A 53 -12.99 -23.27 72.62
C GLU A 53 -12.42 -23.28 74.03
N ILE A 54 -11.44 -22.41 74.32
CA ILE A 54 -10.81 -22.33 75.65
C ILE A 54 -11.81 -21.81 76.70
N SER A 55 -12.57 -20.76 76.39
CA SER A 55 -13.62 -20.29 77.31
C SER A 55 -14.71 -21.35 77.49
N GLY A 56 -14.97 -22.16 76.46
CA GLY A 56 -15.74 -23.43 76.41
C GLY A 56 -15.59 -24.32 77.65
N GLU A 57 -14.36 -24.51 78.09
CA GLU A 57 -13.92 -25.58 78.98
C GLU A 57 -13.78 -25.16 80.47
N LEU A 58 -14.19 -23.93 80.81
CA LEU A 58 -14.22 -23.44 82.19
C LEU A 58 -15.58 -23.73 82.85
N SER A 59 -15.58 -24.38 84.01
CA SER A 59 -16.75 -24.51 84.89
C SER A 59 -16.54 -23.73 86.20
N VAL A 60 -17.60 -23.11 86.72
CA VAL A 60 -17.55 -22.35 87.98
C VAL A 60 -18.30 -23.16 89.04
N GLU A 61 -17.57 -23.64 90.07
CA GLU A 61 -18.15 -24.36 91.20
C GLU A 61 -17.72 -23.69 92.53
N ASN A 62 -18.68 -23.34 93.38
CA ASN A 62 -18.42 -22.74 94.71
C ASN A 62 -17.49 -21.52 94.70
N GLU A 63 -17.80 -20.52 93.86
CA GLU A 63 -17.05 -19.25 93.73
C GLU A 63 -15.57 -19.41 93.30
N LYS A 64 -15.14 -20.61 92.90
CA LYS A 64 -13.85 -20.89 92.28
C LYS A 64 -14.06 -21.51 90.91
N ALA A 65 -13.40 -20.94 89.91
CA ALA A 65 -13.46 -21.48 88.56
C ALA A 65 -12.41 -22.58 88.38
N VAL A 66 -12.82 -23.69 87.77
CA VAL A 66 -11.98 -24.86 87.47
C VAL A 66 -11.96 -25.05 85.96
N MET A 67 -10.77 -25.15 85.39
CA MET A 67 -10.57 -25.37 83.96
C MET A 67 -10.34 -26.85 83.69
N SER A 68 -10.96 -27.39 82.63
CA SER A 68 -10.70 -28.76 82.21
C SER A 68 -9.26 -28.94 81.71
N GLU A 69 -8.72 -30.16 81.78
CA GLU A 69 -7.41 -30.49 81.21
C GLU A 69 -7.33 -30.23 79.70
N ARG A 70 -8.48 -30.25 78.99
CA ARG A 70 -8.54 -29.89 77.57
C ARG A 70 -8.32 -28.40 77.35
N GLY A 71 -8.97 -27.55 78.15
CA GLY A 71 -8.76 -26.09 78.09
C GLY A 71 -7.32 -25.67 78.43
N ILE A 72 -6.69 -26.32 79.42
CA ILE A 72 -5.28 -26.06 79.77
C ILE A 72 -4.33 -26.54 78.65
N ASN A 73 -4.63 -27.66 78.00
CA ASN A 73 -3.85 -28.12 76.85
C ASN A 73 -4.02 -27.22 75.62
N ALA A 74 -5.23 -26.72 75.35
CA ALA A 74 -5.48 -25.76 74.27
C ALA A 74 -4.70 -24.45 74.48
N LEU A 75 -4.65 -23.96 75.73
CA LEU A 75 -3.85 -22.78 76.12
C LEU A 75 -2.35 -22.96 75.88
N SER A 76 -1.82 -24.17 76.10
CA SER A 76 -0.38 -24.45 76.03
C SER A 76 0.12 -24.95 74.67
N LYS A 77 -0.73 -25.57 73.84
CA LYS A 77 -0.33 -26.14 72.54
C LYS A 77 -0.83 -25.38 71.34
N GLU A 78 -2.00 -24.75 71.40
CA GLU A 78 -2.69 -24.24 70.20
C GLU A 78 -2.77 -22.72 70.15
N THR A 79 -2.42 -22.02 71.25
CA THR A 79 -2.52 -20.56 71.32
C THR A 79 -1.21 -19.88 71.72
N GLU A 80 -0.92 -18.74 71.10
CA GLU A 80 0.25 -17.88 71.41
C GLU A 80 0.01 -16.99 72.65
N PHE A 81 -0.64 -17.53 73.68
CA PHE A 81 -0.89 -16.83 74.94
C PHE A 81 0.19 -17.19 75.97
N GLN A 82 0.70 -16.18 76.66
CA GLN A 82 1.68 -16.31 77.73
C GLN A 82 1.01 -16.59 79.07
N TRP A 83 -0.14 -15.94 79.31
CA TRP A 83 -0.95 -16.12 80.51
C TRP A 83 -2.42 -15.82 80.20
N ALA A 84 -3.31 -16.34 81.04
CA ALA A 84 -4.74 -16.10 80.94
C ALA A 84 -5.36 -15.95 82.32
N MET A 85 -6.44 -15.19 82.42
CA MET A 85 -7.24 -15.09 83.64
C MET A 85 -8.73 -14.94 83.33
N ALA A 86 -9.56 -15.28 84.31
CA ALA A 86 -10.99 -15.10 84.28
C ALA A 86 -11.42 -14.20 85.44
N LEU A 87 -12.24 -13.19 85.12
CA LEU A 87 -12.76 -12.19 86.05
C LEU A 87 -14.25 -12.39 86.27
N ASN A 88 -14.71 -12.22 87.51
CA ASN A 88 -16.14 -12.15 87.83
C ASN A 88 -16.70 -10.72 87.59
N GLN A 89 -18.01 -10.54 87.77
CA GLN A 89 -18.68 -9.23 87.61
C GLN A 89 -18.18 -8.14 88.58
N LYS A 90 -17.56 -8.53 89.71
CA LYS A 90 -16.96 -7.60 90.67
C LYS A 90 -15.54 -7.19 90.29
N GLY A 91 -14.97 -7.80 89.25
CA GLY A 91 -13.60 -7.57 88.80
C GLY A 91 -12.54 -8.35 89.56
N GLU A 92 -12.93 -9.37 90.33
CA GLU A 92 -12.01 -10.27 91.03
C GLU A 92 -11.58 -11.42 90.11
N VAL A 93 -10.31 -11.79 90.17
CA VAL A 93 -9.77 -12.95 89.44
C VAL A 93 -10.25 -14.25 90.10
N ILE A 94 -11.15 -14.97 89.42
CA ILE A 94 -11.71 -16.26 89.89
C ILE A 94 -10.96 -17.49 89.36
N TRP A 95 -10.15 -17.30 88.31
CA TRP A 95 -9.23 -18.32 87.77
C TRP A 95 -8.06 -17.66 87.03
N ASN A 96 -6.89 -18.29 87.07
CA ASN A 96 -5.71 -17.82 86.37
C ASN A 96 -4.81 -18.99 85.90
N TRP A 97 -4.02 -18.73 84.86
CA TRP A 97 -3.04 -19.64 84.29
C TRP A 97 -1.76 -18.86 83.95
N ASN A 98 -0.64 -19.27 84.55
CA ASN A 98 0.69 -18.65 84.40
C ASN A 98 0.73 -17.11 84.63
N LEU A 99 -0.13 -16.60 85.52
CA LEU A 99 -0.24 -15.17 85.78
C LEU A 99 1.02 -14.62 86.47
N PRO A 100 1.71 -13.62 85.87
CA PRO A 100 2.86 -12.97 86.51
C PRO A 100 2.49 -12.23 87.79
N GLU A 101 3.40 -12.16 88.76
CA GLU A 101 3.18 -11.46 90.05
C GLU A 101 2.92 -9.95 89.90
N GLU A 102 3.31 -9.36 88.77
CA GLU A 102 3.10 -7.94 88.45
C GLU A 102 1.65 -7.60 88.09
N ILE A 103 0.80 -8.60 87.84
CA ILE A 103 -0.58 -8.40 87.37
C ILE A 103 -1.55 -8.36 88.58
N PRO A 104 -2.33 -7.27 88.76
CA PRO A 104 -3.30 -7.16 89.86
C PRO A 104 -4.35 -8.28 89.86
N LEU A 105 -4.90 -8.60 91.04
CA LEU A 105 -5.97 -9.60 91.21
C LEU A 105 -7.38 -9.00 91.28
N PHE A 106 -7.48 -7.67 91.22
CA PHE A 106 -8.74 -6.92 91.27
C PHE A 106 -8.71 -5.78 90.24
N TYR A 107 -9.79 -5.64 89.48
CA TYR A 107 -9.95 -4.63 88.43
C TYR A 107 -11.27 -3.90 88.56
N SER A 108 -11.23 -2.58 88.44
CA SER A 108 -12.45 -1.79 88.26
C SER A 108 -12.98 -1.93 86.83
N LEU A 109 -14.26 -1.60 86.62
CA LEU A 109 -14.84 -1.52 85.26
C LEU A 109 -14.06 -0.56 84.35
N THR A 110 -13.48 0.51 84.92
CA THR A 110 -12.62 1.45 84.19
C THR A 110 -11.31 0.81 83.73
N ASP A 111 -10.71 -0.06 84.54
CA ASP A 111 -9.48 -0.78 84.16
C ASP A 111 -9.77 -1.75 83.01
N VAL A 112 -10.88 -2.50 83.11
CA VAL A 112 -11.35 -3.42 82.06
C VAL A 112 -11.62 -2.69 80.75
N ALA A 113 -12.28 -1.52 80.80
CA ALA A 113 -12.51 -0.70 79.62
C ALA A 113 -11.20 -0.18 78.98
N SER A 114 -10.17 0.07 79.79
CA SER A 114 -8.87 0.54 79.32
C SER A 114 -8.07 -0.57 78.63
N PHE A 115 -7.83 -1.70 79.31
CA PHE A 115 -6.99 -2.77 78.78
C PHE A 115 -7.67 -3.56 77.65
N SER A 116 -9.01 -3.62 77.62
CA SER A 116 -9.73 -4.26 76.50
C SER A 116 -9.38 -3.63 75.15
N ARG A 117 -9.18 -2.30 75.12
CA ARG A 117 -8.79 -1.56 73.92
C ARG A 117 -7.27 -1.52 73.72
N TRP A 118 -6.51 -1.46 74.81
CA TRP A 118 -5.06 -1.24 74.80
C TRP A 118 -4.30 -2.41 75.43
N TYR A 119 -3.35 -2.13 76.30
CA TYR A 119 -2.46 -3.10 76.94
C TYR A 119 -2.74 -3.20 78.43
N LEU A 120 -2.43 -4.35 79.03
CA LEU A 120 -2.34 -4.49 80.49
C LEU A 120 -0.88 -4.72 80.88
N CYS A 121 -0.26 -3.78 81.60
CA CYS A 121 1.16 -3.86 82.01
C CYS A 121 2.10 -4.26 80.84
N ASP A 122 1.92 -3.60 79.68
CA ASP A 122 2.61 -3.84 78.40
C ASP A 122 2.30 -5.18 77.72
N TYR A 123 1.39 -5.99 78.27
CA TYR A 123 0.87 -7.18 77.58
C TYR A 123 -0.27 -6.82 76.63
N PRO A 124 -0.19 -7.20 75.34
CA PRO A 124 -1.32 -7.13 74.44
C PRO A 124 -2.36 -8.16 74.89
N VAL A 125 -3.42 -7.67 75.53
CA VAL A 125 -4.50 -8.52 76.05
C VAL A 125 -5.67 -8.58 75.09
N ARG A 126 -6.31 -9.74 74.98
CA ARG A 126 -7.57 -9.93 74.26
C ARG A 126 -8.63 -10.29 75.28
N VAL A 127 -9.79 -9.68 75.15
CA VAL A 127 -10.88 -9.83 76.09
C VAL A 127 -12.01 -10.58 75.42
N TRP A 128 -12.49 -11.63 76.08
CA TRP A 128 -13.58 -12.47 75.58
C TRP A 128 -14.64 -12.63 76.66
N GLU A 129 -15.91 -12.49 76.28
CA GLU A 129 -17.05 -12.63 77.18
C GLU A 129 -17.63 -14.05 77.05
N LYS A 130 -17.86 -14.72 78.18
CA LYS A 130 -18.66 -15.94 78.21
C LYS A 130 -19.54 -15.99 79.46
N GLY A 131 -20.86 -15.86 79.26
CA GLY A 131 -21.82 -15.80 80.37
C GLY A 131 -21.54 -14.59 81.26
N GLU A 132 -21.40 -14.81 82.57
CA GLU A 132 -21.09 -13.75 83.54
C GLU A 132 -19.58 -13.58 83.82
N THR A 133 -18.73 -14.27 83.06
CA THR A 133 -17.27 -14.30 83.25
C THR A 133 -16.56 -13.64 82.08
N LEU A 134 -15.58 -12.80 82.40
CA LEU A 134 -14.74 -12.12 81.42
C LEU A 134 -13.36 -12.78 81.38
N PHE A 135 -12.98 -13.32 80.24
CA PHE A 135 -11.66 -13.88 80.02
C PHE A 135 -10.71 -12.84 79.46
N VAL A 136 -9.49 -12.85 79.99
CA VAL A 136 -8.40 -12.00 79.53
C VAL A 136 -7.23 -12.90 79.14
N PHE A 137 -6.90 -12.91 77.87
CA PHE A 137 -5.79 -13.67 77.30
C PHE A 137 -4.65 -12.73 76.92
N ALA A 138 -3.46 -12.95 77.44
CA ALA A 138 -2.31 -12.11 77.16
C ALA A 138 -1.32 -12.82 76.25
N SER A 139 -0.92 -12.15 75.18
CA SER A 139 0.20 -12.60 74.35
C SER A 139 1.52 -11.96 74.82
N PRO A 140 2.69 -12.47 74.40
CA PRO A 140 3.98 -11.90 74.79
C PRO A 140 4.12 -10.42 74.39
N LYS A 141 4.74 -9.61 75.27
CA LYS A 141 4.84 -8.14 75.15
C LYS A 141 5.35 -7.64 73.78
N ASN A 142 6.25 -8.38 73.14
CA ASN A 142 6.89 -7.98 71.87
C ASN A 142 6.34 -8.69 70.63
N MET A 143 5.23 -9.44 70.76
CA MET A 143 4.71 -10.26 69.68
C MET A 143 3.59 -9.56 68.90
N TYR A 144 2.76 -8.77 69.57
CA TYR A 144 1.60 -8.12 68.97
C TYR A 144 1.52 -6.64 69.28
N SER A 145 1.15 -5.84 68.27
CA SER A 145 0.81 -4.43 68.42
C SER A 145 -0.71 -4.22 68.34
N LYS A 146 -1.35 -3.60 69.35
CA LYS A 146 -2.80 -3.34 69.33
C LYS A 146 -3.11 -1.94 68.78
N TYR A 147 -3.88 -1.90 67.70
CA TYR A 147 -4.43 -0.68 67.08
C TYR A 147 -5.94 -0.84 66.87
N VAL A 148 -6.71 0.23 67.11
CA VAL A 148 -8.17 0.27 66.89
C VAL A 148 -8.46 1.11 65.66
N TRP A 149 -9.16 0.55 64.67
CA TRP A 149 -9.55 1.24 63.44
C TRP A 149 -10.98 1.71 63.48
N GLU A 150 -11.17 3.00 63.25
CA GLU A 150 -12.47 3.61 63.11
C GLU A 150 -12.56 4.25 61.72
N PHE A 151 -13.35 3.66 60.84
CA PHE A 151 -13.69 4.25 59.55
C PHE A 151 -15.02 4.99 59.66
N ARG A 152 -15.10 6.18 59.08
CA ARG A 152 -16.39 6.85 58.87
C ARG A 152 -17.19 6.05 57.83
N ILE A 153 -18.46 5.77 58.11
CA ILE A 153 -19.36 5.05 57.18
C ILE A 153 -19.39 5.74 55.80
N GLU A 154 -19.36 7.08 55.78
CA GLU A 154 -19.28 7.89 54.56
C GLU A 154 -18.06 7.61 53.68
N GLU A 155 -16.95 7.12 54.25
CA GLU A 155 -15.75 6.75 53.50
C GLU A 155 -15.91 5.37 52.84
N ILE A 156 -16.61 4.45 53.51
CA ILE A 156 -16.91 3.11 52.98
C ILE A 156 -17.86 3.23 51.79
N ASP A 157 -18.87 4.09 51.87
CA ASP A 157 -19.84 4.33 50.79
C ASP A 157 -19.19 4.88 49.51
N LYS A 158 -18.03 5.53 49.62
CA LYS A 158 -17.28 6.08 48.47
C LYS A 158 -16.38 5.06 47.78
N ILE A 159 -16.11 3.89 48.37
CA ILE A 159 -15.22 2.86 47.79
C ILE A 159 -15.67 2.44 46.37
N PRO A 160 -16.96 2.13 46.09
CA PRO A 160 -17.41 1.78 44.75
C PRO A 160 -17.20 2.89 43.71
N VAL A 161 -17.27 4.16 44.14
CA VAL A 161 -17.04 5.32 43.27
C VAL A 161 -15.57 5.38 42.86
N TYR A 162 -14.63 5.20 43.81
CA TYR A 162 -13.20 5.18 43.50
C TYR A 162 -12.82 4.05 42.54
N ILE A 163 -13.40 2.85 42.72
CA ILE A 163 -13.19 1.72 41.81
C ILE A 163 -13.66 2.07 40.38
N LYS A 164 -14.86 2.65 40.24
CA LYS A 164 -15.38 3.10 38.94
C LYS A 164 -14.48 4.16 38.30
N CYS A 165 -14.05 5.17 39.06
CA CYS A 165 -13.15 6.21 38.56
C CYS A 165 -11.81 5.62 38.08
N GLY A 166 -11.21 4.71 38.85
CA GLY A 166 -9.98 4.02 38.47
C GLY A 166 -10.13 3.20 37.19
N PHE A 167 -11.27 2.52 37.01
CA PHE A 167 -11.57 1.76 35.80
C PHE A 167 -11.66 2.65 34.56
N PHE A 168 -12.43 3.75 34.62
CA PHE A 168 -12.55 4.68 33.49
C PHE A 168 -11.24 5.39 33.17
N LEU A 169 -10.45 5.75 34.18
CA LEU A 169 -9.11 6.32 33.99
C LEU A 169 -8.20 5.33 33.24
N ASN A 170 -8.19 4.06 33.64
CA ASN A 170 -7.41 3.02 32.96
C ASN A 170 -7.81 2.87 31.49
N ILE A 171 -9.11 2.77 31.19
CA ILE A 171 -9.60 2.69 29.81
C ILE A 171 -9.15 3.91 29.00
N SER A 172 -9.27 5.11 29.57
CA SER A 172 -8.90 6.35 28.89
C SER A 172 -7.42 6.38 28.51
N VAL A 173 -6.56 5.94 29.44
CA VAL A 173 -5.11 5.83 29.20
C VAL A 173 -4.80 4.79 28.12
N ILE A 174 -5.46 3.62 28.14
CA ILE A 174 -5.29 2.58 27.11
C ILE A 174 -5.69 3.12 25.73
N VAL A 175 -6.86 3.76 25.63
CA VAL A 175 -7.35 4.34 24.37
C VAL A 175 -6.39 5.42 23.86
N PHE A 176 -5.88 6.28 24.74
CA PHE A 176 -4.89 7.29 24.38
C PHE A 176 -3.63 6.67 23.76
N PHE A 177 -3.06 5.62 24.36
CA PHE A 177 -1.88 4.95 23.81
C PHE A 177 -2.17 4.26 22.47
N ILE A 178 -3.33 3.63 22.32
CA ILE A 178 -3.74 3.01 21.04
C ILE A 178 -3.80 4.06 19.94
N LEU A 179 -4.45 5.20 20.19
CA LEU A 179 -4.56 6.30 19.22
C LEU A 179 -3.21 6.94 18.91
N ALA A 180 -2.39 7.24 19.92
CA ALA A 180 -1.09 7.87 19.76
C ALA A 180 -0.12 6.98 18.96
N LEU A 181 -0.05 5.69 19.29
CA LEU A 181 0.77 4.74 18.57
C LEU A 181 0.22 4.56 17.14
N GLY A 182 -1.11 4.46 16.97
CA GLY A 182 -1.76 4.26 15.67
C GLY A 182 -1.49 5.42 14.72
N TRP A 183 -1.57 6.65 15.24
CA TRP A 183 -1.21 7.85 14.48
C TRP A 183 0.28 7.86 14.09
N ARG A 184 1.17 7.47 15.00
CA ARG A 184 2.60 7.33 14.70
C ARG A 184 2.86 6.30 13.59
N PHE A 185 2.12 5.19 13.61
CA PHE A 185 2.20 4.16 12.56
C PHE A 185 1.69 4.68 11.21
N TYR A 186 0.51 5.32 11.19
CA TYR A 186 -0.04 5.94 9.99
C TYR A 186 0.93 6.96 9.37
N LYS A 187 1.49 7.86 10.18
CA LYS A 187 2.45 8.87 9.73
C LYS A 187 3.72 8.25 9.12
N ALA A 188 4.16 7.09 9.63
CA ALA A 188 5.31 6.37 9.09
C ALA A 188 4.99 5.66 7.76
N LEU A 189 3.76 5.19 7.56
CA LEU A 189 3.35 4.44 6.37
C LEU A 189 2.85 5.31 5.22
N LYS A 190 2.28 6.49 5.52
CA LYS A 190 1.74 7.42 4.52
C LYS A 190 2.71 7.71 3.37
N PRO A 191 4.01 8.03 3.60
CA PRO A 191 4.96 8.27 2.51
C PRO A 191 5.21 7.03 1.64
N VAL A 192 5.17 5.83 2.22
CA VAL A 192 5.35 4.58 1.47
C VAL A 192 4.15 4.35 0.54
N GLY A 193 2.93 4.61 1.01
CA GLY A 193 1.73 4.53 0.18
C GLY A 193 1.75 5.54 -0.98
N GLU A 194 2.07 6.80 -0.71
CA GLU A 194 2.24 7.84 -1.75
C GLU A 194 3.35 7.49 -2.74
N GLY A 195 4.45 6.92 -2.25
CA GLY A 195 5.55 6.45 -3.10
C GLY A 195 5.15 5.32 -4.03
N ILE A 196 4.26 4.41 -3.60
CA ILE A 196 3.75 3.34 -4.47
C ILE A 196 2.89 3.92 -5.59
N ASP A 197 2.02 4.89 -5.29
CA ASP A 197 1.19 5.56 -6.32
C ASP A 197 2.05 6.32 -7.34
N ARG A 198 3.08 7.05 -6.87
CA ARG A 198 4.04 7.70 -7.77
C ARG A 198 4.82 6.71 -8.63
N LEU A 199 5.24 5.59 -8.03
CA LEU A 199 5.94 4.53 -8.77
C LEU A 199 5.04 3.89 -9.84
N SER A 200 3.73 3.74 -9.55
CA SER A 200 2.73 3.31 -10.53
C SER A 200 2.62 4.25 -11.73
N ARG A 201 2.87 5.55 -11.53
CA ARG A 201 2.92 6.57 -12.59
C ARG A 201 4.30 6.69 -13.24
N GLN A 202 5.21 5.77 -12.95
CA GLN A 202 6.61 5.76 -13.42
C GLN A 202 7.41 7.00 -13.00
N GLU A 203 7.03 7.65 -11.90
CA GLU A 203 7.77 8.79 -11.36
C GLU A 203 8.91 8.32 -10.44
N PRO A 204 10.03 9.07 -10.39
CA PRO A 204 11.12 8.76 -9.48
C PRO A 204 10.69 9.00 -8.03
N VAL A 205 11.02 8.05 -7.16
CA VAL A 205 10.63 8.06 -5.75
C VAL A 205 11.86 7.88 -4.87
N GLN A 206 12.04 8.81 -3.94
CA GLN A 206 13.07 8.72 -2.92
C GLN A 206 12.48 9.09 -1.55
N ILE A 207 12.29 8.08 -0.71
CA ILE A 207 11.71 8.21 0.63
C ILE A 207 12.84 8.09 1.65
N ARG A 208 12.77 8.88 2.73
CA ARG A 208 13.69 8.77 3.86
C ARG A 208 13.52 7.43 4.57
N GLU A 209 14.60 6.67 4.69
CA GLU A 209 14.66 5.36 5.36
C GLU A 209 14.73 5.52 6.89
N LYS A 210 13.64 5.98 7.52
CA LYS A 210 13.59 6.20 8.98
C LYS A 210 12.48 5.43 9.66
N GLY A 211 12.76 4.98 10.89
CA GLY A 211 11.79 4.38 11.79
C GLY A 211 11.28 3.01 11.30
N ILE A 212 10.01 2.74 11.60
CA ILE A 212 9.38 1.43 11.41
C ILE A 212 9.23 1.06 9.93
N ALA A 213 9.07 2.06 9.05
CA ALA A 213 8.91 1.89 7.62
C ALA A 213 10.24 1.91 6.83
N ALA A 214 11.39 2.03 7.50
CA ALA A 214 12.69 2.19 6.85
C ALA A 214 13.03 1.06 5.85
N GLU A 215 12.77 -0.20 6.21
CA GLU A 215 13.02 -1.34 5.31
C GLU A 215 12.15 -1.27 4.04
N MET A 216 10.89 -0.85 4.18
CA MET A 216 9.98 -0.70 3.05
C MET A 216 10.37 0.47 2.16
N ALA A 217 10.71 1.62 2.77
CA ALA A 217 11.22 2.79 2.07
C ALA A 217 12.49 2.43 1.28
N GLY A 218 13.44 1.72 1.88
CA GLY A 218 14.67 1.31 1.21
C GLY A 218 14.44 0.34 0.05
N LYS A 219 13.51 -0.62 0.20
CA LYS A 219 13.09 -1.48 -0.92
C LYS A 219 12.45 -0.68 -2.04
N LEU A 220 11.55 0.25 -1.72
CA LEU A 220 10.89 1.09 -2.70
C LEU A 220 11.89 1.99 -3.45
N ASN A 221 12.84 2.60 -2.75
CA ASN A 221 13.93 3.39 -3.35
C ASN A 221 14.78 2.54 -4.31
N ARG A 222 15.13 1.31 -3.92
CA ARG A 222 15.87 0.38 -4.78
C ARG A 222 15.06 0.01 -6.03
N THR A 223 13.77 -0.28 -5.87
CA THR A 223 12.89 -0.58 -7.00
C THR A 223 12.75 0.62 -7.93
N SER A 224 12.57 1.83 -7.38
CA SER A 224 12.49 3.06 -8.18
C SER A 224 13.79 3.31 -8.96
N SER A 225 14.96 3.19 -8.32
CA SER A 225 16.24 3.35 -9.02
C SER A 225 16.50 2.26 -10.08
N LEU A 226 16.05 1.02 -9.84
CA LEU A 226 16.15 -0.05 -10.84
C LEU A 226 15.26 0.22 -12.05
N LEU A 227 14.01 0.62 -11.83
CA LEU A 227 13.08 0.97 -12.90
C LEU A 227 13.59 2.16 -13.71
N GLN A 228 14.11 3.18 -13.06
CA GLN A 228 14.71 4.32 -13.73
C GLN A 228 15.90 3.92 -14.62
N LYS A 229 16.82 3.09 -14.10
CA LYS A 229 17.93 2.55 -14.90
C LYS A 229 17.45 1.69 -16.07
N GLN A 230 16.39 0.91 -15.91
CA GLN A 230 15.82 0.11 -16.99
C GLN A 230 15.21 1.00 -18.07
N LYS A 231 14.48 2.05 -17.69
CA LYS A 231 13.93 3.05 -18.60
C LYS A 231 15.04 3.76 -19.39
N GLU A 232 16.08 4.24 -18.69
CA GLU A 232 17.24 4.87 -19.33
C GLU A 232 17.94 3.94 -20.31
N LYS A 233 18.14 2.67 -19.95
CA LYS A 233 18.71 1.67 -20.88
C LYS A 233 17.82 1.40 -22.08
N LEU A 234 16.51 1.36 -21.90
CA LEU A 234 15.56 1.18 -22.98
C LEU A 234 15.62 2.36 -23.95
N GLU A 235 15.56 3.58 -23.43
CA GLU A 235 15.69 4.80 -24.24
C GLU A 235 17.03 4.89 -24.96
N GLN A 236 18.14 4.54 -24.30
CA GLN A 236 19.47 4.49 -24.92
C GLN A 236 19.51 3.47 -26.06
N ARG A 237 18.95 2.27 -25.86
CA ARG A 237 18.88 1.24 -26.91
C ARG A 237 18.04 1.71 -28.09
N ASP A 238 16.92 2.34 -27.83
CA ASP A 238 16.00 2.82 -28.87
C ASP A 238 16.61 3.99 -29.67
N ARG A 239 17.34 4.90 -29.00
CA ARG A 239 18.15 5.94 -29.67
C ARG A 239 19.28 5.34 -30.50
N ALA A 240 20.07 4.44 -29.93
CA ALA A 240 21.17 3.78 -30.64
C ALA A 240 20.68 3.02 -31.88
N ARG A 241 19.53 2.36 -31.81
CA ARG A 241 18.91 1.69 -32.97
C ARG A 241 18.52 2.70 -34.06
N THR A 242 17.96 3.85 -33.67
CA THR A 242 17.58 4.91 -34.61
C THR A 242 18.80 5.56 -35.27
N GLU A 243 19.85 5.84 -34.48
CA GLU A 243 21.13 6.38 -34.97
C GLU A 243 21.83 5.40 -35.92
N TRP A 244 21.85 4.10 -35.57
CA TRP A 244 22.42 3.06 -36.42
C TRP A 244 21.69 2.95 -37.77
N ILE A 245 20.35 2.92 -37.75
CA ILE A 245 19.56 2.92 -39.00
C ILE A 245 19.83 4.18 -39.81
N ALA A 246 20.00 5.34 -39.17
CA ALA A 246 20.33 6.58 -39.85
C ALA A 246 21.72 6.56 -40.51
N GLY A 247 22.73 6.02 -39.82
CA GLY A 247 24.08 5.83 -40.35
C GLY A 247 24.08 4.90 -41.57
N VAL A 248 23.50 3.71 -41.44
CA VAL A 248 23.40 2.74 -42.55
C VAL A 248 22.64 3.35 -43.74
N SER A 249 21.56 4.10 -43.49
CA SER A 249 20.80 4.77 -44.55
C SER A 249 21.65 5.80 -45.31
N HIS A 250 22.54 6.52 -44.61
CA HIS A 250 23.45 7.48 -45.22
C HIS A 250 24.48 6.77 -46.10
N ASP A 251 25.09 5.71 -45.57
CA ASP A 251 26.16 4.98 -46.26
C ASP A 251 25.66 4.21 -47.49
N ILE A 252 24.38 3.81 -47.54
CA ILE A 252 23.78 3.24 -48.76
C ILE A 252 23.41 4.33 -49.79
N ARG A 253 23.05 5.54 -49.35
CA ARG A 253 22.64 6.63 -50.27
C ARG A 253 23.77 7.04 -51.21
N THR A 254 25.00 7.08 -50.72
CA THR A 254 26.19 7.49 -51.49
C THR A 254 26.48 6.57 -52.68
N PRO A 255 26.67 5.24 -52.53
CA PRO A 255 26.89 4.36 -53.66
C PRO A 255 25.65 4.26 -54.57
N LEU A 256 24.44 4.38 -54.00
CA LEU A 256 23.21 4.38 -54.79
C LEU A 256 23.12 5.61 -55.72
N ALA A 257 23.55 6.78 -55.25
CA ALA A 257 23.61 7.99 -56.09
C ALA A 257 24.56 7.82 -57.28
N LEU A 258 25.68 7.11 -57.10
CA LEU A 258 26.59 6.78 -58.20
C LEU A 258 25.96 5.81 -59.20
N ILE A 259 25.30 4.74 -58.72
CA ILE A 259 24.58 3.80 -59.60
C ILE A 259 23.49 4.54 -60.40
N MET A 260 22.75 5.44 -59.76
CA MET A 260 21.76 6.28 -60.43
C MET A 260 22.40 7.20 -61.48
N GLY A 261 23.52 7.87 -61.15
CA GLY A 261 24.20 8.76 -62.07
C GLY A 261 24.69 8.04 -63.32
N TYR A 262 25.41 6.93 -63.16
CA TYR A 262 25.92 6.16 -64.30
C TYR A 262 24.81 5.49 -65.12
N SER A 263 23.74 5.01 -64.48
CA SER A 263 22.60 4.44 -65.23
C SER A 263 21.80 5.49 -65.99
N ASP A 264 21.68 6.72 -65.47
CA ASP A 264 21.07 7.86 -66.19
C ASP A 264 21.99 8.38 -67.32
N GLU A 265 23.31 8.32 -67.16
CA GLU A 265 24.26 8.63 -68.22
C GLU A 265 24.17 7.61 -69.36
N LEU A 266 24.23 6.31 -69.04
CA LEU A 266 24.12 5.21 -70.01
C LEU A 266 22.77 5.20 -70.75
N SER A 267 21.67 5.58 -70.11
CA SER A 267 20.37 5.65 -70.79
C SER A 267 20.32 6.75 -71.86
N ARG A 268 21.12 7.81 -71.70
CA ARG A 268 21.18 8.99 -72.59
C ARG A 268 22.26 8.89 -73.67
N GLU A 269 23.20 7.96 -73.57
CA GLU A 269 24.26 7.78 -74.57
C GLU A 269 23.69 7.33 -75.93
N ASN A 270 24.13 7.97 -77.03
CA ASN A 270 23.60 7.67 -78.36
C ASN A 270 24.20 6.42 -79.02
N ASN A 271 25.32 5.91 -78.51
CA ASN A 271 26.05 4.78 -79.09
C ASN A 271 25.63 3.40 -78.55
N LEU A 272 24.74 3.34 -77.56
CA LEU A 272 24.22 2.08 -76.99
C LEU A 272 23.02 1.56 -77.78
N GLY A 273 22.92 0.24 -77.90
CA GLY A 273 21.76 -0.44 -78.50
C GLY A 273 20.48 -0.25 -77.68
N SER A 274 19.32 -0.42 -78.31
CA SER A 274 18.01 -0.21 -77.69
C SER A 274 17.77 -1.09 -76.44
N GLU A 275 18.32 -2.31 -76.42
CA GLU A 275 18.23 -3.21 -75.27
C GLU A 275 19.16 -2.80 -74.11
N GLU A 276 20.30 -2.18 -74.38
CA GLU A 276 21.23 -1.70 -73.35
C GLU A 276 20.67 -0.44 -72.68
N LYS A 277 20.05 0.45 -73.45
CA LYS A 277 19.31 1.61 -72.92
C LYS A 277 18.18 1.21 -72.00
N LYS A 278 17.34 0.24 -72.40
CA LYS A 278 16.28 -0.29 -71.53
C LYS A 278 16.82 -0.87 -70.22
N LYS A 279 17.96 -1.56 -70.26
CA LYS A 279 18.61 -2.08 -69.05
C LYS A 279 19.08 -0.94 -68.14
N ALA A 280 19.69 0.11 -68.71
CA ALA A 280 20.13 1.28 -67.96
C ALA A 280 18.94 2.04 -67.32
N GLU A 281 17.86 2.25 -68.07
CA GLU A 281 16.61 2.82 -67.54
C GLU A 281 16.01 1.98 -66.42
N MET A 282 16.02 0.65 -66.56
CA MET A 282 15.54 -0.27 -65.53
C MET A 282 16.39 -0.20 -64.27
N ILE A 283 17.73 -0.12 -64.38
CA ILE A 283 18.64 0.06 -63.24
C ILE A 283 18.32 1.39 -62.54
N CYS A 284 18.21 2.49 -63.28
CA CYS A 284 17.90 3.81 -62.71
C CYS A 284 16.55 3.79 -61.95
N ARG A 285 15.52 3.18 -62.55
CA ARG A 285 14.20 3.02 -61.91
C ARG A 285 14.28 2.19 -60.64
N GLN A 286 15.01 1.07 -60.62
CA GLN A 286 15.17 0.26 -59.41
C GLN A 286 15.99 0.99 -58.33
N SER A 287 17.01 1.76 -58.71
CA SER A 287 17.76 2.57 -57.76
C SER A 287 16.90 3.67 -57.10
N LEU A 288 15.98 4.27 -57.85
CA LEU A 288 14.97 5.20 -57.30
C LEU A 288 14.06 4.51 -56.27
N VAL A 289 13.62 3.29 -56.54
CA VAL A 289 12.82 2.49 -55.59
C VAL A 289 13.60 2.21 -54.32
N ILE A 290 14.86 1.77 -54.41
CA ILE A 290 15.72 1.52 -53.25
C ILE A 290 15.91 2.80 -52.42
N ARG A 291 16.11 3.94 -53.07
CA ARG A 291 16.25 5.24 -52.40
C ARG A 291 15.02 5.57 -51.57
N GLN A 292 13.83 5.36 -52.13
CA GLN A 292 12.57 5.58 -51.42
C GLN A 292 12.43 4.62 -50.23
N LEU A 293 12.77 3.33 -50.39
CA LEU A 293 12.70 2.35 -49.30
C LEU A 293 13.63 2.69 -48.14
N ILE A 294 14.84 3.19 -48.41
CA ILE A 294 15.76 3.64 -47.36
C ILE A 294 15.21 4.87 -46.65
N GLN A 295 14.64 5.82 -47.38
CA GLN A 295 14.00 7.00 -46.79
C GLN A 295 12.79 6.63 -45.94
N ASP A 296 11.98 5.66 -46.37
CA ASP A 296 10.83 5.15 -45.62
C ASP A 296 11.29 4.39 -44.37
N LEU A 297 12.34 3.55 -44.46
CA LEU A 297 12.93 2.85 -43.31
C LEU A 297 13.43 3.84 -42.25
N ASN A 298 14.15 4.88 -42.66
CA ASN A 298 14.67 5.90 -41.76
C ASN A 298 13.53 6.63 -41.04
N LEU A 299 12.48 6.99 -41.78
CA LEU A 299 11.31 7.67 -41.22
C LEU A 299 10.52 6.76 -40.28
N THR A 300 10.25 5.52 -40.68
CA THR A 300 9.59 4.50 -39.86
C THR A 300 10.33 4.30 -38.53
N SER A 301 11.66 4.25 -38.55
CA SER A 301 12.46 4.15 -37.34
C SER A 301 12.31 5.38 -36.44
N LYS A 302 12.32 6.59 -37.02
CA LYS A 302 12.18 7.84 -36.25
C LYS A 302 10.80 7.99 -35.62
N LEU A 303 9.75 7.61 -36.36
CA LEU A 303 8.36 7.67 -35.89
C LEU A 303 8.10 6.62 -34.81
N ALA A 304 8.63 5.40 -34.94
CA ALA A 304 8.43 4.33 -33.95
C ALA A 304 8.95 4.70 -32.55
N TYR A 305 10.06 5.43 -32.46
CA TYR A 305 10.69 5.79 -31.19
C TYR A 305 10.42 7.24 -30.75
N HIS A 306 9.47 7.93 -31.38
CA HIS A 306 9.11 9.34 -31.08
C HIS A 306 10.31 10.31 -31.09
N VAL A 307 11.35 10.01 -31.88
CA VAL A 307 12.59 10.78 -31.91
C VAL A 307 12.45 12.02 -32.80
N GLN A 308 11.39 12.12 -33.60
CA GLN A 308 11.14 13.24 -34.50
C GLN A 308 10.06 14.17 -33.94
N PRO A 309 10.38 15.45 -33.63
CA PRO A 309 9.36 16.44 -33.32
C PRO A 309 8.48 16.69 -34.55
N LEU A 310 7.17 16.67 -34.37
CA LEU A 310 6.20 16.97 -35.43
C LEU A 310 6.20 18.47 -35.72
N HIS A 311 6.33 18.86 -36.99
CA HIS A 311 6.21 20.26 -37.39
C HIS A 311 4.73 20.59 -37.63
N LYS A 312 4.00 20.87 -36.55
CA LYS A 312 2.56 21.09 -36.58
C LYS A 312 2.24 22.46 -37.18
N ILE A 313 1.61 22.46 -38.34
CA ILE A 313 1.04 23.63 -39.00
C ILE A 313 -0.45 23.41 -39.27
N GLU A 314 -1.19 24.49 -39.41
CA GLU A 314 -2.59 24.45 -39.82
C GLU A 314 -2.68 24.38 -41.36
N PHE A 315 -3.37 23.38 -41.90
CA PHE A 315 -3.53 23.20 -43.35
C PHE A 315 -4.92 22.67 -43.71
N SER A 316 -5.28 22.77 -44.99
CA SER A 316 -6.54 22.21 -45.51
C SER A 316 -6.35 20.76 -45.99
N PRO A 317 -7.06 19.79 -45.39
CA PRO A 317 -6.98 18.39 -45.82
C PRO A 317 -7.51 18.18 -47.26
N ALA A 318 -8.52 18.96 -47.67
CA ALA A 318 -9.07 18.90 -49.03
C ALA A 318 -8.05 19.36 -50.08
N ILE A 319 -7.33 20.46 -49.81
CA ILE A 319 -6.26 20.95 -50.69
C ILE A 319 -5.14 19.91 -50.78
N LEU A 320 -4.70 19.37 -49.65
CA LEU A 320 -3.63 18.38 -49.62
C LEU A 320 -3.96 17.12 -50.44
N LEU A 321 -5.20 16.62 -50.36
CA LEU A 321 -5.64 15.47 -51.16
C LEU A 321 -5.56 15.77 -52.66
N ARG A 322 -6.02 16.95 -53.07
CA ARG A 322 -5.97 17.38 -54.48
C ARG A 322 -4.56 17.57 -54.97
N GLU A 323 -3.68 18.17 -54.17
CA GLU A 323 -2.26 18.33 -54.49
C GLU A 323 -1.61 16.97 -54.74
N CYS A 324 -1.83 16.00 -53.85
CA CYS A 324 -1.32 14.64 -54.03
C CYS A 324 -1.79 14.00 -55.34
N VAL A 325 -3.08 14.13 -55.67
CA VAL A 325 -3.63 13.56 -56.91
C VAL A 325 -3.11 14.27 -58.15
N ALA A 326 -3.01 15.61 -58.11
CA ALA A 326 -2.44 16.39 -59.21
C ALA A 326 -0.98 16.04 -59.47
N GLU A 327 -0.18 15.77 -58.42
CA GLU A 327 1.19 15.29 -58.56
C GLU A 327 1.28 13.99 -59.35
N PHE A 328 0.42 13.00 -59.08
CA PHE A 328 0.43 11.75 -59.85
C PHE A 328 0.15 11.97 -61.34
N TYR A 329 -0.81 12.85 -61.69
CA TYR A 329 -1.07 13.20 -63.09
C TYR A 329 0.14 13.91 -63.72
N ASN A 330 0.77 14.84 -63.01
CA ASN A 330 1.96 15.55 -63.48
C ASN A 330 3.19 14.65 -63.63
N GLU A 331 3.30 13.60 -62.81
CA GLU A 331 4.35 12.57 -62.90
C GLU A 331 4.14 11.58 -64.06
N GLY A 332 3.09 11.74 -64.87
CA GLY A 332 2.85 10.95 -66.09
C GLY A 332 2.03 9.69 -65.88
N LEU A 333 0.97 9.77 -65.05
CA LEU A 333 0.03 8.65 -64.84
C LEU A 333 -0.49 8.10 -66.18
N GLU A 334 -0.36 6.77 -66.37
CA GLU A 334 -0.83 6.10 -67.59
C GLU A 334 -2.36 6.26 -67.77
N GLN A 335 -2.83 6.29 -69.03
CA GLN A 335 -4.24 6.55 -69.37
C GLN A 335 -5.23 5.48 -68.88
N ASN A 336 -4.74 4.31 -68.48
CA ASN A 336 -5.50 3.21 -67.90
C ASN A 336 -5.81 3.40 -66.40
N TYR A 337 -5.33 4.47 -65.76
CA TYR A 337 -5.71 4.84 -64.40
C TYR A 337 -6.60 6.09 -64.37
N GLU A 338 -7.62 6.05 -63.52
CA GLU A 338 -8.52 7.20 -63.29
C GLU A 338 -8.63 7.44 -61.79
N ILE A 339 -8.28 8.65 -61.32
CA ILE A 339 -8.37 9.03 -59.91
C ILE A 339 -9.52 10.03 -59.73
N GLU A 340 -10.60 9.57 -59.10
CA GLU A 340 -11.76 10.38 -58.74
C GLU A 340 -11.57 10.98 -57.34
N VAL A 341 -11.59 12.31 -57.22
CA VAL A 341 -11.49 13.01 -55.93
C VAL A 341 -12.87 13.45 -55.46
N LEU A 342 -13.27 12.99 -54.28
CA LEU A 342 -14.58 13.28 -53.67
C LEU A 342 -14.41 13.93 -52.30
N VAL A 343 -14.61 15.25 -52.22
CA VAL A 343 -14.66 15.95 -50.92
C VAL A 343 -16.12 16.09 -50.52
N MET A 344 -16.52 15.44 -49.41
CA MET A 344 -17.91 15.39 -48.96
C MET A 344 -18.18 16.36 -47.81
N GLY A 345 -19.37 16.96 -47.81
CA GLY A 345 -19.87 17.81 -46.72
C GLY A 345 -19.03 19.07 -46.49
N GLU A 346 -18.76 19.40 -45.23
CA GLU A 346 -17.96 20.58 -44.84
C GLU A 346 -16.44 20.40 -45.02
N GLY A 347 -15.98 19.30 -45.64
CA GLY A 347 -14.55 18.96 -45.76
C GLY A 347 -13.68 20.05 -46.38
N GLU A 348 -14.26 20.93 -47.21
CA GLU A 348 -13.59 22.09 -47.82
C GLU A 348 -13.20 23.17 -46.81
N ARG A 349 -13.98 23.33 -45.74
CA ARG A 349 -13.82 24.40 -44.75
C ARG A 349 -13.00 23.98 -43.55
N VAL A 350 -12.74 22.68 -43.41
CA VAL A 350 -11.99 22.12 -42.29
C VAL A 350 -10.52 22.48 -42.39
N ARG A 351 -9.93 22.71 -41.22
CA ARG A 351 -8.50 22.91 -41.03
C ARG A 351 -7.99 21.85 -40.06
N LEU A 352 -6.86 21.23 -40.39
CA LEU A 352 -6.19 20.27 -39.52
C LEU A 352 -4.86 20.84 -39.04
N THR A 353 -4.56 20.65 -37.76
CA THR A 353 -3.25 20.97 -37.18
C THR A 353 -2.39 19.71 -37.13
N GLY A 354 -1.30 19.68 -37.91
CA GLY A 354 -0.43 18.52 -37.99
C GLY A 354 0.77 18.76 -38.89
N ASP A 355 1.60 17.73 -39.06
CA ASP A 355 2.73 17.77 -39.98
C ASP A 355 2.24 17.48 -41.41
N GLN A 356 2.00 18.55 -42.19
CA GLN A 356 1.51 18.46 -43.56
C GLN A 356 2.41 17.57 -44.45
N GLY A 357 3.73 17.59 -44.22
CA GLY A 357 4.69 16.80 -45.00
C GLY A 357 4.50 15.30 -44.77
N LEU A 358 4.31 14.88 -43.52
CA LEU A 358 3.98 13.49 -43.19
C LEU A 358 2.62 13.09 -43.77
N TRP A 359 1.60 13.95 -43.69
CA TRP A 359 0.29 13.67 -44.29
C TRP A 359 0.36 13.50 -45.80
N LYS A 360 1.10 14.36 -46.49
CA LYS A 360 1.36 14.25 -47.93
C LYS A 360 1.95 12.90 -48.27
N ARG A 361 2.96 12.46 -47.49
CA ARG A 361 3.63 11.19 -47.68
C ARG A 361 2.71 10.00 -47.42
N ALA A 362 1.86 10.06 -46.39
CA ALA A 362 0.86 9.03 -46.12
C ALA A 362 -0.11 8.88 -47.31
N LEU A 363 -0.68 9.99 -47.81
CA LEU A 363 -1.60 9.97 -48.96
C LEU A 363 -0.91 9.46 -50.24
N ARG A 364 0.33 9.89 -50.51
CA ARG A 364 1.11 9.40 -51.65
C ARG A 364 1.39 7.90 -51.56
N ASN A 365 1.68 7.37 -50.37
CA ASN A 365 1.87 5.93 -50.18
C ASN A 365 0.59 5.14 -50.43
N LEU A 366 -0.57 5.66 -49.99
CA LEU A 366 -1.85 5.00 -50.22
C LEU A 366 -2.24 5.00 -51.72
N LEU A 367 -2.18 6.16 -52.38
CA LEU A 367 -2.45 6.28 -53.82
C LEU A 367 -1.45 5.48 -54.66
N GLY A 368 -0.16 5.56 -54.31
CA GLY A 368 0.90 4.81 -54.99
C GLY A 368 0.76 3.30 -54.83
N ASN A 369 0.23 2.81 -53.70
CA ASN A 369 -0.10 1.41 -53.53
C ASN A 369 -1.21 0.97 -54.49
N SER A 370 -2.28 1.75 -54.62
CA SER A 370 -3.36 1.44 -55.57
C SER A 370 -2.85 1.35 -57.02
N ILE A 371 -1.91 2.21 -57.42
CA ILE A 371 -1.32 2.14 -58.77
C ILE A 371 -0.39 0.92 -58.90
N ARG A 372 0.54 0.73 -57.96
CA ARG A 372 1.57 -0.32 -58.03
C ARG A 372 0.99 -1.74 -58.06
N HIS A 373 -0.09 -1.97 -57.32
CA HIS A 373 -0.72 -3.28 -57.20
C HIS A 373 -1.76 -3.57 -58.30
N ASN A 374 -2.02 -2.61 -59.19
CA ASN A 374 -2.96 -2.75 -60.30
C ASN A 374 -2.28 -2.46 -61.64
N PRO A 375 -1.32 -3.29 -62.09
CA PRO A 375 -0.47 -3.00 -63.26
C PRO A 375 -1.22 -2.88 -64.59
N PHE A 376 -2.46 -3.37 -64.66
CA PHE A 376 -3.32 -3.28 -65.85
C PHE A 376 -4.26 -2.06 -65.84
N GLY A 377 -4.09 -1.15 -64.88
CA GLY A 377 -4.97 -0.01 -64.66
C GLY A 377 -6.06 -0.29 -63.62
N CYS A 378 -6.53 0.77 -62.96
CA CYS A 378 -7.68 0.72 -62.06
C CYS A 378 -8.32 2.10 -61.89
N ARG A 379 -9.59 2.10 -61.44
CA ARG A 379 -10.27 3.31 -60.99
C ARG A 379 -10.04 3.47 -59.49
N ILE A 380 -9.43 4.59 -59.10
CA ILE A 380 -9.10 4.93 -57.72
C ILE A 380 -10.06 6.04 -57.26
N LYS A 381 -10.74 5.82 -56.15
CA LYS A 381 -11.60 6.81 -55.49
C LYS A 381 -10.90 7.31 -54.24
N ALA A 382 -10.52 8.57 -54.23
CA ALA A 382 -9.92 9.26 -53.10
C ALA A 382 -10.96 10.21 -52.48
N ALA A 383 -11.52 9.82 -51.35
CA ALA A 383 -12.58 10.58 -50.68
C ALA A 383 -12.10 11.20 -49.38
N LEU A 384 -12.58 12.41 -49.09
CA LEU A 384 -12.47 13.08 -47.81
C LEU A 384 -13.86 13.21 -47.19
N LYS A 385 -14.04 12.67 -45.98
CA LYS A 385 -15.32 12.68 -45.25
C LYS A 385 -15.11 13.21 -43.84
N ILE A 386 -16.14 13.85 -43.29
CA ILE A 386 -16.19 14.18 -41.86
C ILE A 386 -17.21 13.23 -41.23
N GLN A 387 -16.81 12.50 -40.19
CA GLN A 387 -17.70 11.62 -39.44
C GLN A 387 -17.49 11.82 -37.95
N LYS A 388 -18.56 12.14 -37.21
CA LYS A 388 -18.55 12.28 -35.74
C LYS A 388 -17.49 13.26 -35.20
N GLY A 389 -17.17 14.32 -35.95
CA GLY A 389 -16.14 15.30 -35.59
C GLY A 389 -14.73 14.94 -36.07
N SER A 390 -14.53 13.73 -36.59
CA SER A 390 -13.26 13.23 -37.11
C SER A 390 -13.14 13.38 -38.63
N ILE A 391 -11.92 13.61 -39.12
CA ILE A 391 -11.61 13.68 -40.54
C ILE A 391 -11.20 12.29 -41.03
N CYS A 392 -11.77 11.85 -42.14
CA CYS A 392 -11.52 10.53 -42.72
C CYS A 392 -11.07 10.67 -44.17
N TYR A 393 -9.83 10.25 -44.48
CA TYR A 393 -9.42 9.95 -45.85
C TYR A 393 -9.78 8.51 -46.17
N GLU A 394 -10.43 8.27 -47.30
CA GLU A 394 -10.81 6.94 -47.75
C GLU A 394 -10.30 6.74 -49.16
N ILE A 395 -9.44 5.75 -49.36
CA ILE A 395 -8.87 5.41 -50.66
C ILE A 395 -9.34 4.01 -51.01
N ARG A 396 -10.05 3.91 -52.15
CA ARG A 396 -10.60 2.66 -52.67
C ARG A 396 -10.17 2.49 -54.12
N ASP A 397 -9.76 1.30 -54.53
CA ASP A 397 -9.42 0.99 -55.93
C ASP A 397 -10.25 -0.14 -56.51
N SER A 398 -10.51 -0.16 -57.81
CA SER A 398 -11.28 -1.25 -58.46
C SER A 398 -10.52 -2.59 -58.56
N GLY A 399 -9.34 -2.70 -57.96
CA GLY A 399 -8.49 -3.87 -57.97
C GLY A 399 -8.89 -4.97 -56.98
N PRO A 400 -8.01 -5.97 -56.76
CA PRO A 400 -8.25 -7.05 -55.80
C PRO A 400 -8.31 -6.55 -54.35
N GLY A 401 -7.88 -5.32 -54.06
CA GLY A 401 -7.79 -4.76 -52.71
C GLY A 401 -6.64 -5.37 -51.91
N ILE A 402 -6.48 -4.96 -50.65
CA ILE A 402 -5.42 -5.49 -49.79
C ILE A 402 -5.80 -6.88 -49.28
N PRO A 403 -4.94 -7.90 -49.46
CA PRO A 403 -5.15 -9.22 -48.87
C PRO A 403 -5.44 -9.17 -47.36
N GLY A 404 -6.47 -9.88 -46.89
CA GLY A 404 -6.88 -9.89 -45.48
C GLY A 404 -5.75 -10.25 -44.49
N LYS A 405 -4.82 -11.13 -44.88
CA LYS A 405 -3.64 -11.47 -44.06
C LYS A 405 -2.76 -10.26 -43.75
N ILE A 406 -2.59 -9.32 -44.70
CA ILE A 406 -1.78 -8.12 -44.51
C ILE A 406 -2.49 -7.14 -43.58
N ALA A 407 -3.80 -7.01 -43.71
CA ALA A 407 -4.62 -6.23 -42.78
C ALA A 407 -4.51 -6.80 -41.36
N ASP A 408 -4.63 -8.12 -41.20
CA ASP A 408 -4.51 -8.79 -39.89
C ASP A 408 -3.11 -8.61 -39.27
N ILE A 409 -2.02 -8.61 -40.07
CA ILE A 409 -0.67 -8.30 -39.59
C ILE A 409 -0.57 -6.85 -39.09
N LEU A 410 -1.11 -5.90 -39.86
CA LEU A 410 -1.07 -4.47 -39.51
C LEU A 410 -1.98 -4.12 -38.32
N GLU A 411 -3.03 -4.91 -38.08
CA GLU A 411 -3.90 -4.84 -36.90
C GLU A 411 -3.35 -5.63 -35.69
N GLY A 412 -2.18 -6.29 -35.82
CA GLY A 412 -1.54 -7.04 -34.74
C GLY A 412 -2.18 -8.40 -34.42
N LYS A 413 -2.99 -8.95 -35.33
CA LYS A 413 -3.70 -10.24 -35.21
C LYS A 413 -2.98 -11.40 -35.93
N GLY A 414 -2.00 -11.10 -36.79
CA GLY A 414 -1.21 -12.10 -37.54
C GLY A 414 0.26 -12.19 -37.10
N SER A 415 0.93 -13.30 -37.43
CA SER A 415 2.38 -13.46 -37.25
C SER A 415 3.16 -12.91 -38.46
N GLU A 416 4.26 -12.18 -38.23
CA GLU A 416 5.14 -11.60 -39.27
C GLU A 416 5.95 -12.65 -40.06
N ALA A 417 5.60 -13.94 -40.01
CA ALA A 417 6.51 -15.02 -40.36
C ALA A 417 6.60 -15.37 -41.85
N GLU A 418 5.73 -14.88 -42.73
CA GLU A 418 5.76 -15.29 -44.14
C GLU A 418 5.57 -14.14 -45.12
N GLU A 419 6.52 -14.08 -46.05
CA GLU A 419 6.58 -13.36 -47.31
C GLU A 419 6.88 -11.85 -47.30
N SER A 420 7.80 -11.53 -48.22
CA SER A 420 8.36 -10.25 -48.66
C SER A 420 7.31 -9.30 -49.26
N VAL A 421 6.15 -9.17 -48.64
CA VAL A 421 5.15 -8.22 -49.10
C VAL A 421 5.59 -6.81 -48.70
N HIS A 422 5.47 -5.86 -49.64
CA HIS A 422 5.76 -4.43 -49.48
C HIS A 422 4.82 -3.74 -48.45
N ILE A 423 4.83 -4.20 -47.19
CA ILE A 423 3.99 -3.71 -46.09
C ILE A 423 4.53 -2.39 -45.54
N MET A 424 5.78 -2.04 -45.83
CA MET A 424 6.46 -0.83 -45.31
C MET A 424 5.68 0.46 -45.59
N GLY A 425 5.10 0.60 -46.79
CA GLY A 425 4.32 1.79 -47.15
C GLY A 425 3.07 1.97 -46.27
N LEU A 426 2.33 0.87 -46.04
CA LEU A 426 1.13 0.87 -45.18
C LEU A 426 1.49 0.99 -43.69
N ARG A 427 2.59 0.38 -43.26
CA ARG A 427 3.12 0.51 -41.89
C ARG A 427 3.51 1.95 -41.59
N LEU A 428 4.14 2.63 -42.55
CA LEU A 428 4.46 4.05 -42.43
C LEU A 428 3.19 4.91 -42.34
N VAL A 429 2.16 4.62 -43.15
CA VAL A 429 0.86 5.32 -43.05
C VAL A 429 0.25 5.14 -41.66
N SER A 430 0.24 3.92 -41.13
CA SER A 430 -0.28 3.62 -39.79
C SER A 430 0.49 4.38 -38.70
N GLN A 431 1.81 4.43 -38.78
CA GLN A 431 2.64 5.21 -37.85
C GLN A 431 2.39 6.72 -37.95
N ILE A 432 2.24 7.26 -39.18
CA ILE A 432 1.92 8.67 -39.40
C ILE A 432 0.54 9.00 -38.81
N ALA A 433 -0.44 8.11 -38.95
CA ALA A 433 -1.75 8.26 -38.32
C ALA A 433 -1.61 8.32 -36.78
N ALA A 434 -0.91 7.34 -36.21
CA ALA A 434 -0.74 7.20 -34.76
C ALA A 434 -0.07 8.42 -34.10
N VAL A 435 1.01 8.95 -34.70
CA VAL A 435 1.68 10.15 -34.14
C VAL A 435 0.82 11.41 -34.21
N HIS A 436 -0.21 11.43 -35.07
CA HIS A 436 -1.20 12.50 -35.15
C HIS A 436 -2.49 12.22 -34.36
N GLY A 437 -2.56 11.13 -33.59
CA GLY A 437 -3.75 10.75 -32.83
C GLY A 437 -4.87 10.13 -33.67
N GLY A 438 -4.57 9.71 -34.89
CA GLY A 438 -5.48 8.98 -35.78
C GLY A 438 -5.21 7.48 -35.84
N GLU A 439 -5.98 6.79 -36.67
CA GLU A 439 -5.92 5.34 -36.86
C GLU A 439 -6.07 4.97 -38.35
N LEU A 440 -5.38 3.91 -38.77
CA LEU A 440 -5.57 3.27 -40.07
C LEU A 440 -6.53 2.08 -39.91
N GLN A 441 -7.63 2.09 -40.65
CA GLN A 441 -8.68 1.07 -40.62
C GLN A 441 -8.79 0.35 -41.96
N PHE A 442 -8.99 -0.96 -41.91
CA PHE A 442 -9.23 -1.80 -43.08
C PHE A 442 -10.70 -2.17 -43.19
N ILE A 443 -11.32 -1.89 -44.34
CA ILE A 443 -12.72 -2.20 -44.62
C ILE A 443 -12.77 -3.42 -45.53
N ARG A 444 -13.15 -4.57 -44.98
CA ARG A 444 -13.24 -5.83 -45.74
C ARG A 444 -14.29 -5.75 -46.86
N ARG A 445 -13.92 -6.25 -48.04
CA ARG A 445 -14.79 -6.46 -49.22
C ARG A 445 -15.29 -7.90 -49.26
N GLU A 446 -16.34 -8.14 -50.03
CA GLU A 446 -16.89 -9.49 -50.27
C GLU A 446 -15.92 -10.43 -51.03
N LYS A 447 -14.95 -9.88 -51.77
CA LYS A 447 -13.94 -10.62 -52.57
C LYS A 447 -12.57 -10.76 -51.88
N ASP A 448 -12.54 -10.90 -50.56
CA ASP A 448 -11.32 -11.16 -49.75
C ASP A 448 -10.22 -10.07 -49.78
N GLY A 449 -10.54 -8.89 -50.33
CA GLY A 449 -9.70 -7.68 -50.31
C GLY A 449 -10.19 -6.64 -49.29
N CYS A 450 -9.31 -5.74 -48.85
CA CYS A 450 -9.67 -4.64 -47.95
C CYS A 450 -9.46 -3.27 -48.61
N ASP A 451 -10.39 -2.36 -48.37
CA ASP A 451 -10.27 -0.91 -48.60
C ASP A 451 -9.62 -0.23 -47.41
N ILE A 452 -9.01 0.95 -47.64
CA ILE A 452 -8.29 1.68 -46.59
C ILE A 452 -9.06 2.93 -46.19
N ARG A 453 -9.20 3.12 -44.89
CA ARG A 453 -9.70 4.35 -44.29
C ARG A 453 -8.73 4.84 -43.23
N LEU A 454 -8.39 6.11 -43.31
CA LEU A 454 -7.48 6.79 -42.41
C LEU A 454 -8.29 7.83 -41.64
N VAL A 455 -8.48 7.58 -40.34
CA VAL A 455 -9.36 8.35 -39.45
C VAL A 455 -8.54 9.22 -38.52
N LEU A 456 -8.97 10.46 -38.31
CA LEU A 456 -8.31 11.45 -37.45
C LEU A 456 -9.28 12.03 -36.44
N GLY A 457 -8.94 11.86 -35.16
CA GLY A 457 -9.70 12.30 -33.99
C GLY A 457 -9.88 13.81 -33.88
#